data_AF-A0A6P1YAR3-F1
#
_entry.id   AF-A0A6P1YAR3-F1
#
_cell.length_a   1.000
_cell.length_b   1.000
_cell.length_c   1.000
_cell.angle_alpha   90.00
_cell.angle_beta   90.00
_cell.angle_gamma   90.00
#
_symmetry.space_group_name_H-M   'P 1'
#
loop_
_entity.id
_entity.type
_entity.pdbx_description
1 polymer ?
#
loop_
_entity_poly.entity_id
_entity_poly.type
_entity_poly.pdbx_seq_one_letter_code
_entity_poly.pdbx_strand_id
1 'polypeptide(L)'
;MVKTSNKKGKKTKNKRKKSKQSIDNIGKEILGIIIITISILIFTSLYNYSNGYINYLIRDKILKLTGAGSILFPVLILIIGILFLFSKFNNSRIRKIIHLLMLYLCLLTLFEMRVFPLIENMSLAEKIKISIVYASNMYGGGLLGAFFAFILLKLFGLLGSYIILISTILILISLLIKISYTKMLKNCYSLIKNFLLKHLKIREIELI
;
A
#
# COMPACT_ATOMS: atom_id res chain seq x y z
N MET A 1 28.79 -65.07 3.74
CA MET A 1 29.15 -64.38 2.48
C MET A 1 28.17 -63.23 2.27
N VAL A 2 28.67 -62.00 2.23
CA VAL A 2 27.91 -60.74 2.12
C VAL A 2 27.80 -60.31 0.65
N LYS A 3 26.73 -59.55 0.31
CA LYS A 3 26.47 -58.66 -0.86
C LYS A 3 25.29 -59.17 -1.71
N THR A 4 24.27 -58.39 -2.08
CA THR A 4 24.16 -56.92 -2.25
C THR A 4 22.69 -56.52 -2.40
N SER A 5 22.22 -55.51 -1.66
CA SER A 5 20.93 -54.85 -1.93
C SER A 5 21.13 -53.65 -2.86
N ASN A 6 20.34 -53.63 -3.93
CA ASN A 6 20.45 -52.69 -5.04
C ASN A 6 19.72 -51.37 -4.70
N LYS A 7 20.49 -50.32 -4.36
CA LYS A 7 19.96 -48.99 -3.99
C LYS A 7 20.01 -48.02 -5.19
N LYS A 8 19.21 -48.29 -6.24
CA LYS A 8 19.03 -47.39 -7.40
C LYS A 8 17.56 -46.95 -7.52
N GLY A 9 17.18 -45.85 -6.88
CA GLY A 9 15.80 -45.32 -7.00
C GLY A 9 15.50 -43.91 -6.50
N LYS A 10 16.49 -43.12 -6.03
CA LYS A 10 16.21 -41.84 -5.35
C LYS A 10 16.64 -40.56 -6.10
N LYS A 11 17.26 -40.65 -7.28
CA LYS A 11 17.82 -39.48 -7.99
C LYS A 11 16.86 -38.78 -8.98
N THR A 12 15.77 -39.40 -9.39
CA THR A 12 14.91 -38.88 -10.49
C THR A 12 13.81 -37.92 -10.03
N LYS A 13 13.30 -38.03 -8.79
CA LYS A 13 12.26 -37.11 -8.27
C LYS A 13 12.76 -35.68 -8.00
N ASN A 14 14.06 -35.49 -7.77
CA ASN A 14 14.63 -34.17 -7.43
C ASN A 14 14.84 -33.25 -8.65
N LYS A 15 15.04 -33.81 -9.86
CA LYS A 15 15.19 -33.01 -11.09
C LYS A 15 13.87 -32.36 -11.54
N ARG A 16 12.74 -33.09 -11.45
CA ARG A 16 11.40 -32.55 -11.80
C ARG A 16 10.92 -31.43 -10.87
N LYS A 17 11.26 -31.47 -9.57
CA LYS A 17 10.96 -30.36 -8.64
C LYS A 17 11.80 -29.10 -8.93
N LYS A 18 13.09 -29.28 -9.27
CA LYS A 18 13.98 -28.16 -9.64
C LYS A 18 13.57 -27.47 -10.94
N SER A 19 13.18 -28.22 -11.98
CA SER A 19 12.76 -27.65 -13.26
C SER A 19 11.42 -26.92 -13.18
N LYS A 20 10.47 -27.41 -12.38
CA LYS A 20 9.19 -26.71 -12.14
C LYS A 20 9.41 -25.40 -11.37
N GLN A 21 10.29 -25.42 -10.37
CA GLN A 21 10.62 -24.22 -9.60
C GLN A 21 11.43 -23.17 -10.39
N SER A 22 12.17 -23.54 -11.43
CA SER A 22 12.82 -22.57 -12.33
C SER A 22 11.83 -21.92 -13.30
N ILE A 23 10.87 -22.68 -13.86
CA ILE A 23 9.80 -22.15 -14.72
C ILE A 23 8.89 -21.20 -13.93
N ASP A 24 8.54 -21.57 -12.68
CA ASP A 24 7.73 -20.73 -11.79
C ASP A 24 8.42 -19.40 -11.41
N ASN A 25 9.75 -19.31 -11.50
CA ASN A 25 10.48 -18.06 -11.26
C ASN A 25 10.48 -17.18 -12.52
N ILE A 26 10.69 -17.76 -13.70
CA ILE A 26 10.62 -17.04 -14.99
C ILE A 26 9.22 -16.43 -15.19
N GLY A 27 8.16 -17.18 -14.89
CA GLY A 27 6.78 -16.66 -14.98
C GLY A 27 6.53 -15.46 -14.06
N LYS A 28 7.20 -15.38 -12.90
CA LYS A 28 7.07 -14.25 -11.96
C LYS A 28 7.85 -13.03 -12.41
N GLU A 29 9.03 -13.22 -13.00
CA GLU A 29 9.80 -12.14 -13.60
C GLU A 29 9.01 -11.49 -14.75
N ILE A 30 8.43 -12.32 -15.63
CA ILE A 30 7.54 -11.85 -16.71
C ILE A 30 6.34 -11.08 -16.14
N LEU A 31 5.67 -11.63 -15.11
CA LEU A 31 4.55 -10.94 -14.47
C LEU A 31 4.97 -9.60 -13.85
N GLY A 32 6.14 -9.54 -13.22
CA GLY A 32 6.71 -8.32 -12.67
C GLY A 32 6.93 -7.25 -13.74
N ILE A 33 7.52 -7.63 -14.88
CA ILE A 33 7.72 -6.73 -16.03
C ILE A 33 6.37 -6.23 -16.56
N ILE A 34 5.38 -7.11 -16.73
CA ILE A 34 4.03 -6.72 -17.18
C ILE A 34 3.40 -5.69 -16.22
N ILE A 35 3.48 -5.94 -14.91
CA ILE A 35 2.94 -5.02 -13.90
C ILE A 35 3.65 -3.66 -13.94
N ILE A 36 4.98 -3.64 -14.09
CA ILE A 36 5.76 -2.40 -14.23
C ILE A 36 5.33 -1.63 -15.49
N THR A 37 5.19 -2.31 -16.62
CA THR A 37 4.71 -1.70 -17.87
C THR A 37 3.31 -1.10 -17.71
N ILE A 38 2.40 -1.80 -17.05
CA ILE A 38 1.05 -1.30 -16.75
C ILE A 38 1.12 -0.05 -15.86
N SER A 39 1.98 -0.05 -14.82
CA SER A 39 2.18 1.12 -13.96
C SER A 39 2.65 2.35 -14.75
N ILE A 40 3.65 2.18 -15.62
CA ILE A 40 4.17 3.26 -16.47
C ILE A 40 3.08 3.77 -17.41
N LEU A 41 2.27 2.87 -17.99
CA LEU A 41 1.17 3.24 -18.88
C LEU A 41 0.08 4.03 -18.14
N ILE A 42 -0.27 3.64 -16.92
CA ILE A 42 -1.19 4.41 -16.06
C ILE A 42 -0.60 5.78 -15.74
N PHE A 43 0.69 5.82 -15.36
CA PHE A 43 1.38 7.07 -15.04
C PHE A 43 1.34 8.03 -16.24
N THR A 44 1.73 7.58 -17.43
CA THR A 44 1.68 8.43 -18.63
C THR A 44 0.26 8.83 -18.99
N SER A 45 -0.73 7.97 -18.80
CA SER A 45 -2.15 8.30 -19.04
C SER A 45 -2.68 9.39 -18.10
N LEU A 46 -2.16 9.50 -16.87
CA LEU A 46 -2.59 10.51 -15.91
C LEU A 46 -1.99 11.89 -16.19
N TYR A 47 -0.73 11.96 -16.64
CA TYR A 47 0.00 13.22 -16.82
C TYR A 47 0.02 13.74 -18.26
N ASN A 48 0.08 12.85 -19.25
CA ASN A 48 0.11 13.26 -20.65
C ASN A 48 -1.31 13.31 -21.23
N TYR A 49 -1.75 14.51 -21.58
CA TYR A 49 -2.97 14.78 -22.35
C TYR A 49 -2.84 14.35 -23.83
N SER A 50 -2.06 13.31 -24.15
CA SER A 50 -1.98 12.84 -25.53
C SER A 50 -3.27 12.12 -25.93
N ASN A 51 -3.77 12.44 -27.13
CA ASN A 51 -5.12 12.15 -27.68
C ASN A 51 -5.43 10.65 -27.93
N GLY A 52 -4.86 9.73 -27.16
CA GLY A 52 -5.19 8.31 -27.24
C GLY A 52 -6.50 7.99 -26.50
N TYR A 53 -7.47 7.39 -27.18
CA TYR A 53 -8.71 6.91 -26.55
C TYR A 53 -8.45 5.98 -25.36
N ILE A 54 -7.43 5.12 -25.47
CA ILE A 54 -7.01 4.21 -24.39
C ILE A 54 -6.52 5.00 -23.17
N ASN A 55 -5.71 6.04 -23.35
CA ASN A 55 -5.20 6.86 -22.24
C ASN A 55 -6.34 7.57 -21.53
N TYR A 56 -7.30 8.14 -22.29
CA TYR A 56 -8.50 8.75 -21.72
C TYR A 56 -9.30 7.75 -20.89
N LEU A 57 -9.56 6.55 -21.41
CA LEU A 57 -10.30 5.50 -20.68
C LEU A 57 -9.59 5.07 -19.39
N ILE A 58 -8.27 4.93 -19.44
CA ILE A 58 -7.47 4.55 -18.26
C ILE A 58 -7.52 5.66 -17.23
N ARG A 59 -7.26 6.90 -17.64
CA ARG A 59 -7.33 8.07 -16.76
C ARG A 59 -8.70 8.20 -16.11
N ASP A 60 -9.77 8.16 -16.90
CA ASP A 60 -11.16 8.26 -16.41
C ASP A 60 -11.47 7.17 -15.38
N LYS A 61 -11.12 5.91 -15.68
CA LYS A 61 -11.34 4.79 -14.75
C LYS A 61 -10.52 4.94 -13.47
N ILE A 62 -9.23 5.26 -13.56
CA ILE A 62 -8.37 5.39 -12.37
C ILE A 62 -8.83 6.56 -11.50
N LEU A 63 -9.16 7.70 -12.09
CA LEU A 63 -9.72 8.84 -11.38
C LEU A 63 -11.02 8.45 -10.68
N LYS A 64 -12.01 7.93 -11.40
CA LYS A 64 -13.29 7.54 -10.78
C LYS A 64 -13.15 6.50 -9.66
N LEU A 65 -12.20 5.57 -9.77
CA LEU A 65 -11.96 4.57 -8.72
C LEU A 65 -11.28 5.15 -7.47
N THR A 66 -10.34 6.08 -7.64
CA THR A 66 -9.36 6.44 -6.60
C THR A 66 -9.29 7.92 -6.25
N GLY A 67 -9.97 8.80 -7.00
CA GLY A 67 -9.98 10.25 -6.80
C GLY A 67 -8.58 10.84 -6.69
N ALA A 68 -8.33 11.58 -5.60
CA ALA A 68 -7.03 12.17 -5.29
C ALA A 68 -5.89 11.14 -5.14
N GLY A 69 -6.23 9.89 -4.78
CA GLY A 69 -5.27 8.79 -4.69
C GLY A 69 -4.72 8.32 -6.04
N SER A 70 -5.29 8.77 -7.16
CA SER A 70 -4.83 8.43 -8.51
C SER A 70 -3.35 8.72 -8.75
N ILE A 71 -2.78 9.73 -8.09
CA ILE A 71 -1.35 10.07 -8.15
C ILE A 71 -0.49 8.97 -7.50
N LEU A 72 -0.96 8.40 -6.39
CA LEU A 72 -0.27 7.35 -5.64
C LEU A 72 -0.47 5.96 -6.25
N PHE A 73 -1.55 5.76 -6.99
CA PHE A 73 -1.90 4.49 -7.61
C PHE A 73 -0.81 3.89 -8.52
N PRO A 74 -0.24 4.61 -9.52
CA PRO A 74 0.82 4.06 -10.36
C PRO A 74 2.07 3.72 -9.54
N VAL A 75 2.40 4.54 -8.52
CA VAL A 75 3.54 4.27 -7.62
C VAL A 75 3.33 2.98 -6.83
N LEU A 76 2.11 2.74 -6.34
CA LEU A 76 1.76 1.49 -5.64
C LEU A 76 1.94 0.27 -6.56
N ILE A 77 1.43 0.33 -7.78
CA ILE A 77 1.57 -0.76 -8.76
C ILE A 77 3.04 -0.98 -9.11
N LEU A 78 3.83 0.09 -9.26
CA LEU A 78 5.26 0.02 -9.51
C LEU A 78 5.99 -0.76 -8.41
N ILE A 79 5.74 -0.42 -7.15
CA ILE A 79 6.32 -1.10 -5.97
C ILE A 79 5.96 -2.58 -5.99
N ILE A 80 4.71 -2.92 -6.31
CA ILE A 80 4.27 -4.31 -6.43
C ILE A 80 5.04 -5.02 -7.56
N GLY A 81 5.13 -4.43 -8.75
CA GLY A 81 5.84 -5.01 -9.89
C GLY A 81 7.33 -5.25 -9.62
N ILE A 82 8.00 -4.28 -8.99
CA ILE A 82 9.39 -4.42 -8.51
C ILE A 82 9.51 -5.59 -7.53
N LEU A 83 8.54 -5.76 -6.63
CA LEU A 83 8.53 -6.84 -5.65
C LEU A 83 8.37 -8.23 -6.29
N PHE A 84 7.77 -8.31 -7.48
CA PHE A 84 7.70 -9.54 -8.29
C PHE A 84 9.02 -9.82 -9.03
N LEU A 85 9.74 -8.79 -9.48
CA LEU A 85 10.99 -8.94 -10.25
C LEU A 85 12.16 -9.50 -9.42
N PHE A 86 12.39 -8.97 -8.22
CA PHE A 86 13.61 -9.28 -7.42
C PHE A 86 13.52 -10.54 -6.55
N SER A 87 12.52 -11.42 -6.75
CA SER A 87 11.98 -12.18 -5.63
C SER A 87 11.56 -13.62 -5.91
N LYS A 88 12.19 -14.56 -5.18
CA LYS A 88 11.47 -15.77 -4.73
C LYS A 88 10.30 -15.36 -3.84
N PHE A 89 9.09 -15.52 -4.36
CA PHE A 89 7.84 -15.19 -3.69
C PHE A 89 7.73 -15.99 -2.38
N ASN A 90 7.86 -15.30 -1.25
CA ASN A 90 7.68 -15.87 0.08
C ASN A 90 6.43 -15.25 0.72
N ASN A 91 5.78 -15.97 1.66
CA ASN A 91 4.56 -15.49 2.32
C ASN A 91 4.74 -14.11 3.00
N SER A 92 5.95 -13.77 3.44
CA SER A 92 6.27 -12.42 3.96
C SER A 92 6.16 -11.31 2.90
N ARG A 93 6.56 -11.62 1.66
CA ARG A 93 6.29 -10.93 0.39
C ARG A 93 4.86 -10.44 0.26
N ILE A 94 3.98 -11.44 0.16
CA ILE A 94 2.54 -11.30 -0.08
C ILE A 94 1.91 -10.45 1.02
N ARG A 95 2.26 -10.73 2.28
CA ARG A 95 1.77 -9.93 3.41
C ARG A 95 2.12 -8.45 3.25
N LYS A 96 3.34 -8.10 2.84
CA LYS A 96 3.71 -6.69 2.59
C LYS A 96 2.85 -6.04 1.50
N ILE A 97 2.55 -6.74 0.41
CA ILE A 97 1.64 -6.25 -0.64
C ILE A 97 0.25 -5.98 -0.05
N ILE A 98 -0.28 -6.91 0.73
CA ILE A 98 -1.58 -6.76 1.40
C ILE A 98 -1.59 -5.54 2.33
N HIS A 99 -0.54 -5.37 3.15
CA HIS A 99 -0.43 -4.19 4.03
C HIS A 99 -0.35 -2.88 3.23
N LEU A 100 0.38 -2.87 2.11
CA LEU A 100 0.49 -1.70 1.24
C LEU A 100 -0.86 -1.34 0.59
N LEU A 101 -1.60 -2.35 0.12
CA LEU A 101 -2.92 -2.16 -0.48
C LEU A 101 -3.94 -1.68 0.57
N MET A 102 -3.93 -2.27 1.77
CA MET A 102 -4.77 -1.82 2.88
C MET A 102 -4.44 -0.38 3.30
N LEU A 103 -3.16 -0.02 3.34
CA LEU A 103 -2.74 1.34 3.66
C LEU A 103 -3.24 2.33 2.61
N TYR A 104 -3.15 1.96 1.33
CA TYR A 104 -3.69 2.75 0.24
C TYR A 104 -5.21 2.94 0.34
N LEU A 105 -5.96 1.87 0.64
CA LEU A 105 -7.40 1.98 0.91
C LEU A 105 -7.71 2.94 2.07
N CYS A 106 -6.92 2.91 3.15
CA CYS A 106 -7.08 3.85 4.26
C CYS A 106 -6.79 5.31 3.87
N LEU A 107 -5.88 5.54 2.93
CA LEU A 107 -5.63 6.89 2.39
C LEU A 107 -6.80 7.35 1.51
N LEU A 108 -7.35 6.48 0.67
CA LEU A 108 -8.53 6.78 -0.14
C LEU A 108 -9.72 7.18 0.74
N THR A 109 -9.98 6.43 1.81
CA THR A 109 -11.06 6.76 2.75
C THR A 109 -10.81 8.06 3.48
N LEU A 110 -9.56 8.34 3.89
CA LEU A 110 -9.20 9.63 4.49
C LEU A 110 -9.48 10.79 3.52
N PHE A 111 -9.10 10.66 2.25
CA PHE A 111 -9.36 11.68 1.24
C PHE A 111 -10.85 11.90 1.03
N GLU A 112 -11.64 10.83 1.00
CA GLU A 112 -13.10 10.93 0.91
C GLU A 112 -13.72 11.64 2.12
N MET A 113 -13.33 11.26 3.34
CA MET A 113 -13.87 11.84 4.57
C MET A 113 -13.57 13.34 4.69
N ARG A 114 -12.47 13.83 4.12
CA ARG A 114 -12.16 15.27 4.07
C ARG A 114 -13.12 16.06 3.20
N VAL A 115 -13.63 15.45 2.13
CA VAL A 115 -14.58 16.11 1.22
C VAL A 115 -16.00 16.07 1.78
N PHE A 116 -16.35 15.01 2.52
CA PHE A 116 -17.71 14.79 3.03
C PHE A 116 -17.76 14.55 4.54
N PRO A 117 -17.55 15.59 5.37
CA PRO A 117 -17.65 15.45 6.81
C PRO A 117 -19.09 15.31 7.33
N LEU A 118 -20.11 15.76 6.58
CA LEU A 118 -21.46 15.99 7.14
C LEU A 118 -22.59 15.70 6.14
N ILE A 119 -22.72 14.45 5.69
CA ILE A 119 -23.91 14.03 4.94
C ILE A 119 -24.50 12.80 5.62
N GLU A 120 -25.16 13.02 6.75
CA GLU A 120 -25.72 11.94 7.57
C GLU A 120 -26.93 11.22 6.93
N ASN A 121 -27.50 11.78 5.84
CA ASN A 121 -28.78 11.33 5.29
C ASN A 121 -28.77 10.92 3.81
N MET A 122 -27.60 10.75 3.17
CA MET A 122 -27.55 10.25 1.78
C MET A 122 -27.41 8.73 1.71
N SER A 123 -28.03 8.16 0.68
CA SER A 123 -27.83 6.76 0.34
C SER A 123 -26.39 6.50 -0.15
N LEU A 124 -25.92 5.26 -0.02
CA LEU A 124 -24.59 4.85 -0.54
C LEU A 124 -24.44 5.18 -2.03
N ALA A 125 -25.51 4.99 -2.82
CA ALA A 125 -25.48 5.23 -4.26
C ALA A 125 -25.30 6.71 -4.60
N GLU A 126 -25.97 7.61 -3.89
CA GLU A 126 -25.79 9.06 -4.04
C GLU A 126 -24.38 9.47 -3.67
N LYS A 127 -23.88 8.97 -2.53
CA LYS A 127 -22.52 9.28 -2.09
C LYS A 127 -21.47 8.83 -3.11
N ILE A 128 -21.61 7.62 -3.65
CA ILE A 128 -20.72 7.12 -4.71
C ILE A 128 -20.80 7.99 -5.96
N LYS A 129 -22.00 8.36 -6.42
CA LYS A 129 -22.17 9.23 -7.60
C LYS A 129 -21.46 10.56 -7.42
N ILE A 130 -21.68 11.20 -6.27
CA ILE A 130 -21.07 12.49 -5.96
C ILE A 130 -19.54 12.33 -5.89
N SER A 131 -19.05 11.32 -5.17
CA SER A 131 -17.61 11.05 -5.07
C SER A 131 -16.94 10.85 -6.44
N ILE A 132 -17.58 10.12 -7.36
CA ILE A 132 -17.10 9.91 -8.73
C ILE A 132 -16.98 11.24 -9.51
N VAL A 133 -17.91 12.18 -9.31
CA VAL A 133 -17.86 13.51 -9.93
C VAL A 133 -16.67 14.30 -9.40
N TYR A 134 -16.47 14.35 -8.07
CA TYR A 134 -15.31 15.03 -7.48
C TYR A 134 -13.97 14.36 -7.85
N ALA A 135 -13.98 13.04 -7.95
CA ALA A 135 -12.83 12.23 -8.33
C ALA A 135 -12.29 12.56 -9.73
N SER A 136 -13.17 13.01 -10.63
CA SER A 136 -12.79 13.43 -11.98
C SER A 136 -11.90 14.68 -11.98
N ASN A 137 -11.96 15.48 -10.91
CA ASN A 137 -11.11 16.64 -10.67
C ASN A 137 -9.95 16.33 -9.71
N MET A 138 -9.61 15.05 -9.48
CA MET A 138 -8.57 14.61 -8.54
C MET A 138 -8.87 14.97 -7.07
N TYR A 139 -10.15 15.07 -6.69
CA TYR A 139 -10.58 15.29 -5.31
C TYR A 139 -11.27 14.05 -4.72
N GLY A 140 -11.30 13.94 -3.39
CA GLY A 140 -11.94 12.82 -2.70
C GLY A 140 -11.22 11.48 -2.87
N GLY A 141 -11.87 10.39 -2.47
CA GLY A 141 -11.32 9.03 -2.51
C GLY A 141 -11.86 8.16 -3.65
N GLY A 142 -12.74 8.69 -4.50
CA GLY A 142 -13.41 7.97 -5.57
C GLY A 142 -14.31 6.85 -5.06
N LEU A 143 -14.67 5.92 -5.94
CA LEU A 143 -15.53 4.78 -5.63
C LEU A 143 -15.05 3.99 -4.39
N LEU A 144 -13.76 3.67 -4.33
CA LEU A 144 -13.20 2.86 -3.23
C LEU A 144 -13.23 3.65 -1.92
N GLY A 145 -12.82 4.91 -1.93
CA GLY A 145 -12.88 5.77 -0.75
C GLY A 145 -14.31 5.96 -0.24
N ALA A 146 -15.25 6.24 -1.14
CA ALA A 146 -16.68 6.40 -0.84
C ALA A 146 -17.28 5.18 -0.17
N PHE A 147 -17.01 3.98 -0.70
CA PHE A 147 -17.53 2.72 -0.18
C PHE A 147 -17.08 2.48 1.26
N PHE A 148 -15.77 2.52 1.51
CA PHE A 148 -15.25 2.26 2.86
C PHE A 148 -15.56 3.41 3.82
N ALA A 149 -15.53 4.67 3.38
CA ALA A 149 -15.90 5.80 4.22
C ALA A 149 -17.39 5.74 4.62
N PHE A 150 -18.28 5.29 3.74
CA PHE A 150 -19.69 5.08 4.09
C PHE A 150 -19.85 4.05 5.21
N ILE A 151 -19.18 2.90 5.10
CA ILE A 151 -19.22 1.83 6.12
C ILE A 151 -18.71 2.37 7.46
N LEU A 152 -17.54 3.01 7.48
CA LEU A 152 -16.95 3.54 8.71
C LEU A 152 -17.85 4.60 9.35
N LEU A 153 -18.31 5.59 8.58
CA LEU A 153 -19.16 6.66 9.08
C LEU A 153 -20.49 6.13 9.63
N LYS A 154 -21.08 5.11 8.99
CA LYS A 154 -22.34 4.52 9.44
C LYS A 154 -22.17 3.72 10.73
N LEU A 155 -21.01 3.10 10.94
CA LEU A 155 -20.72 2.28 12.13
C LEU A 155 -20.26 3.11 13.33
N PHE A 156 -19.45 4.14 13.11
CA PHE A 156 -18.71 4.84 14.18
C PHE A 156 -18.92 6.35 14.23
N GLY A 157 -19.66 6.93 13.27
CA GLY A 157 -19.76 8.38 13.10
C GLY A 157 -18.43 9.01 12.65
N LEU A 158 -18.41 10.34 12.50
CA LEU A 158 -17.25 11.06 11.97
C LEU A 158 -16.00 10.90 12.84
N LEU A 159 -16.10 11.24 14.13
CA LEU A 159 -14.98 11.21 15.08
C LEU A 159 -14.46 9.78 15.29
N GLY A 160 -15.36 8.81 15.49
CA GLY A 160 -14.98 7.40 15.67
C GLY A 160 -14.30 6.82 14.45
N SER A 161 -14.77 7.17 13.25
CA SER A 161 -14.14 6.76 11.99
C SER A 161 -12.70 7.25 11.88
N TYR A 162 -12.42 8.51 12.21
CA TYR A 162 -11.05 9.03 12.19
C TYR A 162 -10.14 8.31 13.18
N ILE A 163 -10.61 8.06 14.40
CA ILE A 163 -9.83 7.34 15.44
C ILE A 163 -9.44 5.94 14.93
N ILE A 164 -10.39 5.20 14.38
CA ILE A 164 -10.17 3.84 13.87
C ILE A 164 -9.24 3.85 12.66
N LEU A 165 -9.45 4.79 11.75
CA LEU A 165 -8.69 4.87 10.51
C LEU A 165 -7.23 5.24 10.77
N ILE A 166 -6.98 6.22 11.64
CA ILE A 166 -5.62 6.60 12.08
C ILE A 166 -4.96 5.44 12.82
N SER A 167 -5.67 4.77 13.72
CA SER A 167 -5.16 3.60 14.44
C SER A 167 -4.75 2.48 13.48
N THR A 168 -5.58 2.21 12.46
CA THR A 168 -5.32 1.20 11.43
C THR A 168 -4.09 1.56 10.59
N ILE A 169 -3.96 2.84 10.18
CA ILE A 169 -2.79 3.34 9.45
C ILE A 169 -1.52 3.14 10.27
N LEU A 170 -1.54 3.48 11.56
CA LEU A 170 -0.40 3.25 12.47
C LEU A 170 -0.07 1.75 12.57
N ILE A 171 -1.04 0.86 12.69
CA ILE A 171 -0.78 -0.59 12.72
C ILE A 171 -0.14 -1.05 11.40
N LEU A 172 -0.66 -0.61 10.25
CA LEU A 172 -0.16 -1.00 8.92
C LEU A 172 1.26 -0.49 8.67
N ILE A 173 1.57 0.75 9.03
CA ILE A 173 2.91 1.31 8.96
C ILE A 173 3.89 0.46 9.82
N SER A 174 3.43 -0.05 10.97
CA SER A 174 4.24 -0.93 11.84
C SER A 174 4.57 -2.25 11.18
N LEU A 175 3.63 -2.80 10.41
CA LEU A 175 3.78 -4.08 9.77
C LEU A 175 4.69 -3.98 8.53
N LEU A 176 4.73 -2.80 7.91
CA LEU A 176 5.62 -2.48 6.80
C LEU A 176 7.05 -2.20 7.28
N ILE A 177 7.18 -1.32 8.26
CA ILE A 177 8.43 -0.97 8.91
C ILE A 177 8.67 -2.03 9.98
N LYS A 178 9.45 -3.07 9.67
CA LYS A 178 9.90 -4.14 10.61
C LYS A 178 10.64 -3.61 11.87
N ILE A 179 10.63 -2.31 12.13
CA ILE A 179 11.17 -1.67 13.31
C ILE A 179 10.02 -1.46 14.28
N SER A 180 10.13 -2.11 15.43
CA SER A 180 9.22 -1.89 16.55
C SER A 180 9.10 -0.40 16.86
N TYR A 181 7.89 0.13 16.94
CA TYR A 181 7.63 1.52 17.37
C TYR A 181 8.28 1.83 18.71
N THR A 182 8.43 0.83 19.58
CA THR A 182 9.11 1.01 20.87
C THR A 182 10.58 1.39 20.68
N LYS A 183 11.23 0.94 19.60
CA LYS A 183 12.61 1.29 19.27
C LYS A 183 12.72 2.70 18.71
N MET A 184 11.80 3.11 17.83
CA MET A 184 11.77 4.49 17.31
C MET A 184 11.37 5.50 18.37
N LEU A 185 10.37 5.20 19.21
CA LEU A 185 9.97 6.04 20.34
C LEU A 185 11.06 6.15 21.39
N LYS A 186 11.77 5.05 21.72
CA LYS A 186 12.95 5.11 22.60
C LYS A 186 14.05 5.99 22.03
N ASN A 187 14.32 5.91 20.72
CA ASN A 187 15.30 6.76 20.06
C ASN A 187 14.84 8.24 20.04
N CYS A 188 13.57 8.52 19.78
CA CYS A 188 13.06 9.88 19.78
C CYS A 188 13.08 10.48 21.19
N TYR A 189 12.64 9.71 22.19
CA TYR A 189 12.71 10.08 23.61
C TYR A 189 14.15 10.32 24.06
N SER A 190 15.10 9.46 23.67
CA SER A 190 16.50 9.65 24.04
C SER A 190 17.13 10.88 23.37
N LEU A 191 16.76 11.19 22.13
CA LEU A 191 17.18 12.42 21.44
C LEU A 191 16.62 13.67 22.13
N ILE A 192 15.33 13.69 22.45
CA ILE A 192 14.69 14.81 23.16
C ILE A 192 15.27 14.97 24.56
N LYS A 193 15.45 13.87 25.30
CA LYS A 193 16.06 13.87 26.63
C LYS A 193 17.50 14.39 26.60
N ASN A 194 18.32 13.95 25.63
CA ASN A 194 19.70 14.40 25.49
C ASN A 194 19.79 15.87 25.08
N PHE A 195 18.86 16.34 24.24
CA PHE A 195 18.77 17.74 23.85
C PHE A 195 18.39 18.64 25.05
N LEU A 196 17.39 18.24 25.84
CA LEU A 196 16.97 18.94 27.06
C LEU A 196 18.09 18.96 28.12
N LEU A 197 18.75 17.82 28.37
CA LEU A 197 19.85 17.74 29.33
C LEU A 197 21.05 18.60 28.89
N LYS A 198 21.34 18.66 27.59
CA LYS A 198 22.38 19.54 27.06
C LYS A 198 22.04 21.01 27.31
N HIS A 199 20.79 21.41 27.09
CA HIS A 199 20.37 22.81 27.28
C HIS A 199 20.32 23.25 28.74
N LEU A 200 19.98 22.34 29.66
CA LEU A 200 20.01 22.61 31.10
C LEU A 200 21.44 22.75 31.64
N LYS A 201 22.38 21.92 31.17
CA LYS A 201 23.79 21.98 31.59
C LYS A 201 24.50 23.26 31.13
N ILE A 202 24.10 23.86 30.02
CA ILE A 202 24.67 25.10 29.51
C ILE A 202 24.25 26.30 30.37
N ARG A 203 23.02 26.30 30.92
CA ARG A 203 22.54 27.38 31.80
C ARG A 203 23.23 27.44 33.16
N GLU A 204 23.72 26.32 33.70
CA GLU A 204 24.46 26.33 34.97
C GLU A 204 25.89 26.90 34.82
N ILE A 205 26.45 26.90 33.60
CA ILE A 205 27.81 27.41 33.35
C ILE A 205 27.81 28.93 33.10
N GLU A 206 26.71 29.51 32.62
CA GLU A 206 26.57 30.97 32.44
C GLU A 206 26.22 31.73 33.74
N LEU A 207 25.92 31.03 34.84
CA LEU A 207 25.55 31.61 36.14
C LEU A 207 26.68 31.56 37.20
N ILE A 208 27.90 31.15 36.82
CA ILE A 208 29.12 31.17 37.65
C ILE A 208 30.09 32.19 37.05
#